data_AF-A0A0E4C7Y8-F1
#
_entry.id   AF-A0A0E4C7Y8-F1
#
_cell.length_a   1.000
_cell.length_b   1.000
_cell.length_c   1.000
_cell.angle_alpha   90.00
_cell.angle_beta   90.00
_cell.angle_gamma   90.00
#
_symmetry.space_group_name_H-M   'P 1'
#
loop_
_entity.id
_entity.type
_entity.pdbx_description
1 polymer ?
#
loop_
_entity_poly.entity_id
_entity_poly.type
_entity_poly.pdbx_seq_one_letter_code
_entity_poly.pdbx_strand_id
1 'polypeptide(L)'
;MADLFSGLGNFGNLMKGLSSFMPQDDPDVKLMTAQSDVSDLQRQETELYAQIGKQALAKDSGQYPELERKLRLVQENLIEAQTRMKNAQAEKDAMEAARRAGDDARTCPSCGTINPDGTKFCQDCGAKLGAVKCRKCGAALASGTRFCGECGAKQEE
;
A
#
# COMPACT_ATOMS: atom_id res chain seq x y z
N MET A 1 -1.38 4.70 11.42
CA MET A 1 -2.37 5.38 10.58
C MET A 1 -2.26 6.89 10.71
N ALA A 2 -1.03 7.41 10.68
CA ALA A 2 -0.81 8.75 10.16
C ALA A 2 -0.79 8.62 8.63
N ASP A 3 -1.05 9.72 7.91
CA ASP A 3 -0.75 9.86 6.49
C ASP A 3 -1.79 9.38 5.47
N LEU A 4 -3.07 9.72 5.69
CA LEU A 4 -4.02 9.79 4.56
C LEU A 4 -4.70 11.16 4.38
N PHE A 5 -4.52 12.08 5.34
CA PHE A 5 -4.91 13.49 5.21
C PHE A 5 -3.72 14.45 5.00
N SER A 6 -2.49 13.92 4.87
CA SER A 6 -1.29 14.73 4.56
C SER A 6 -1.15 15.04 3.06
N GLY A 7 -1.94 14.38 2.20
CA GLY A 7 -1.83 14.48 0.73
C GLY A 7 -2.46 15.72 0.08
N LEU A 8 -3.25 16.51 0.83
CA LEU A 8 -3.85 17.76 0.33
C LEU A 8 -3.22 19.02 0.96
N GLY A 9 -2.16 18.86 1.75
CA GLY A 9 -1.45 19.96 2.41
C GLY A 9 -0.34 20.60 1.58
N ASN A 10 -0.06 20.12 0.36
CA ASN A 10 1.14 20.52 -0.39
C ASN A 10 0.88 21.25 -1.72
N PHE A 11 -0.38 21.54 -2.07
CA PHE A 11 -0.68 22.34 -3.27
C PHE A 11 -0.16 23.78 -3.15
N GLY A 12 -0.13 24.35 -1.94
CA GLY A 12 0.42 25.69 -1.71
C GLY A 12 1.94 25.79 -1.95
N ASN A 13 2.69 24.70 -1.77
CA ASN A 13 4.14 24.70 -2.01
C ASN A 13 4.52 24.41 -3.46
N LEU A 14 3.70 23.64 -4.19
CA LEU A 14 3.91 23.38 -5.62
C LEU A 14 3.64 24.65 -6.46
N MET A 15 2.66 25.46 -6.06
CA MET A 15 2.30 26.71 -6.75
C MET A 15 3.28 27.87 -6.46
N LYS A 16 3.96 27.86 -5.30
CA LYS A 16 4.98 28.87 -4.95
C LYS A 16 6.19 28.89 -5.91
N GLY A 17 6.46 27.79 -6.63
CA GLY A 17 7.55 27.71 -7.61
C GLY A 17 7.19 28.27 -8.99
N LEU A 18 5.91 28.38 -9.32
CA LEU A 18 5.42 28.83 -10.63
C LEU A 18 5.02 30.31 -10.63
N SER A 19 4.74 30.89 -9.46
CA SER A 19 4.41 32.30 -9.27
C SER A 19 5.55 33.26 -9.66
N SER A 20 6.80 32.76 -9.73
CA SER A 20 7.96 33.54 -10.23
C SER A 20 7.92 33.81 -11.75
N PHE A 21 7.03 33.16 -12.49
CA PHE A 21 6.93 33.26 -13.96
C PHE A 21 5.61 33.86 -14.45
N MET A 22 4.68 34.21 -13.55
CA MET A 22 3.39 34.83 -13.91
C MET A 22 3.44 36.36 -13.77
N PRO A 23 2.83 37.13 -14.70
CA PRO A 23 2.72 38.58 -14.58
C PRO A 23 1.89 38.93 -13.34
N GLN A 24 2.57 39.39 -12.29
CA GLN A 24 1.95 39.72 -11.00
C GLN A 24 1.01 40.93 -11.08
N ASP A 25 1.05 41.69 -12.18
CA ASP A 25 0.15 42.81 -12.43
C ASP A 25 -1.19 42.41 -13.06
N ASP A 26 -1.32 41.16 -13.53
CA ASP A 26 -2.53 40.64 -14.13
C ASP A 26 -3.66 40.50 -13.08
N PRO A 27 -4.86 41.08 -13.32
CA PRO A 27 -5.97 41.00 -12.37
C PRO A 27 -6.43 39.58 -12.04
N ASP A 28 -6.37 38.64 -12.99
CA ASP A 28 -6.81 37.26 -12.79
C ASP A 28 -5.80 36.50 -11.93
N VAL A 29 -4.50 36.76 -12.12
CA VAL A 29 -3.44 36.24 -11.25
C VAL A 29 -3.61 36.74 -9.81
N LYS A 30 -3.89 38.04 -9.61
CA LYS A 30 -4.15 38.62 -8.28
C LYS A 30 -5.37 38.02 -7.60
N LEU A 31 -6.44 37.78 -8.36
CA LEU A 31 -7.64 37.14 -7.83
C LEU A 31 -7.34 35.70 -7.40
N MET A 32 -6.63 34.95 -8.22
CA MET A 32 -6.27 33.56 -7.92
C MET A 32 -5.36 33.45 -6.69
N THR A 33 -4.36 34.32 -6.56
CA THR A 33 -3.49 34.35 -5.38
C THR A 33 -4.28 34.70 -4.12
N ALA A 34 -5.10 35.74 -4.17
CA ALA A 34 -5.96 36.12 -3.04
C ALA A 34 -6.94 35.00 -2.64
N GLN A 35 -7.51 34.27 -3.61
CA GLN A 35 -8.39 33.13 -3.34
C GLN A 35 -7.64 31.97 -2.66
N SER A 36 -6.41 31.69 -3.09
CA SER A 36 -5.54 30.70 -2.45
C SER A 36 -5.22 31.12 -1.01
N ASP A 37 -4.86 32.38 -0.80
CA ASP A 37 -4.53 32.92 0.51
C ASP A 37 -5.73 32.83 1.46
N VAL A 38 -6.93 33.19 1.01
CA VAL A 38 -8.16 33.05 1.79
C VAL A 38 -8.39 31.59 2.18
N SER A 39 -8.24 30.66 1.24
CA SER A 39 -8.44 29.23 1.50
C SER A 39 -7.43 28.68 2.52
N ASP A 40 -6.17 29.09 2.40
CA ASP A 40 -5.10 28.71 3.32
C ASP A 40 -5.32 29.29 4.72
N LEU A 41 -5.70 30.56 4.82
CA LEU A 41 -6.01 31.22 6.10
C LEU A 41 -7.23 30.60 6.78
N GLN A 42 -8.28 30.27 6.03
CA GLN A 42 -9.45 29.56 6.56
C GLN A 42 -9.09 28.16 7.10
N ARG A 43 -8.17 27.45 6.44
CA ARG A 43 -7.64 26.18 6.95
C ARG A 43 -6.88 26.39 8.26
N GLN A 44 -6.00 27.39 8.33
CA GLN A 44 -5.24 27.71 9.54
C GLN A 44 -6.17 28.10 10.70
N GLU A 45 -7.18 28.93 10.44
CA GLU A 45 -8.19 29.33 11.43
C GLU A 45 -8.92 28.11 11.99
N THR A 46 -9.40 27.22 11.12
CA THR A 46 -10.08 25.98 11.53
C THR A 46 -9.16 25.08 12.38
N GLU A 47 -7.89 24.97 12.00
CA GLU A 47 -6.90 24.19 12.75
C GLU A 47 -6.65 24.78 14.14
N LEU A 48 -6.49 26.10 14.25
CA LEU A 48 -6.34 26.80 15.53
C LEU A 48 -7.56 26.58 16.42
N TYR A 49 -8.78 26.70 15.89
CA TYR A 49 -10.00 26.39 16.64
C TYR A 49 -10.03 24.93 17.12
N ALA A 50 -9.64 23.97 16.27
CA ALA A 50 -9.57 22.57 16.67
C ALA A 50 -8.53 22.33 17.77
N GLN A 51 -7.37 22.99 17.73
CA GLN A 51 -6.35 22.91 18.77
C GLN A 51 -6.84 23.51 20.10
N ILE A 52 -7.44 24.70 20.05
CA ILE A 52 -8.03 25.35 21.23
C ILE A 52 -9.10 24.44 21.84
N GLY A 53 -10.01 23.89 21.03
CA GLY A 53 -11.05 22.98 21.49
C GLY A 53 -10.47 21.73 22.17
N LYS A 54 -9.42 21.12 21.61
CA LYS A 54 -8.72 19.99 22.24
C LYS A 54 -8.11 20.37 23.59
N GLN A 55 -7.45 21.52 23.68
CA GLN A 55 -6.87 22.00 24.94
C GLN A 55 -7.95 22.35 25.98
N ALA A 56 -9.06 22.95 25.55
CA ALA A 56 -10.19 23.29 26.43
C ALA A 56 -10.82 22.01 27.01
N LEU A 57 -11.15 21.02 26.17
CA LEU A 57 -11.69 19.73 26.60
C LEU A 57 -10.74 18.97 27.55
N ALA A 58 -9.42 19.11 27.36
CA ALA A 58 -8.43 18.50 28.24
C ALA A 58 -8.33 19.18 29.62
N LYS A 59 -8.64 20.48 29.69
CA LYS A 59 -8.59 21.27 30.93
C LYS A 59 -9.89 21.19 31.73
N ASP A 60 -11.04 21.26 31.04
CA ASP A 60 -12.37 21.26 31.65
C ASP A 60 -13.35 20.47 30.79
N SER A 61 -13.59 19.22 31.19
CA SER A 61 -14.55 18.33 30.54
C SER A 61 -15.94 18.51 31.14
N GLY A 62 -16.99 18.47 30.32
CA GLY A 62 -18.38 18.57 30.74
C GLY A 62 -19.01 19.94 30.44
N GLN A 63 -18.23 20.90 29.95
CA GLN A 63 -18.75 22.20 29.50
C GLN A 63 -19.71 22.05 28.31
N TYR A 64 -19.52 21.01 27.49
CA TYR A 64 -20.35 20.75 26.30
C TYR A 64 -20.80 19.29 26.25
N PRO A 65 -21.70 18.85 27.15
CA PRO A 65 -21.97 17.42 27.37
C PRO A 65 -22.56 16.71 26.15
N GLU A 66 -23.37 17.38 25.33
CA GLU A 66 -23.90 16.81 24.08
C GLU A 66 -22.81 16.63 23.03
N LEU A 67 -21.93 17.62 22.86
CA LEU A 67 -20.85 17.59 21.87
C LEU A 67 -19.79 16.57 22.26
N GLU A 68 -19.44 16.49 23.54
CA GLU A 68 -18.50 15.50 24.07
C GLU A 68 -18.99 14.06 23.89
N ARG A 69 -20.29 13.80 24.11
CA ARG A 69 -20.87 12.48 23.83
C ARG A 69 -20.82 12.13 22.35
N LYS A 70 -21.17 13.07 21.47
CA LYS A 70 -21.05 12.87 20.02
C LYS A 70 -19.61 12.62 19.60
N LEU A 71 -18.66 13.37 20.14
CA LEU A 71 -17.24 13.20 19.87
C LEU A 71 -16.76 11.81 20.26
N ARG A 72 -17.13 11.33 21.46
CA ARG A 72 -16.79 9.97 21.92
C ARG A 72 -17.33 8.89 20.97
N LEU A 73 -18.61 8.98 20.59
CA LEU A 73 -19.21 8.04 19.64
C LEU A 73 -18.48 8.03 18.30
N VAL A 74 -18.11 9.20 17.78
CA VAL A 74 -17.34 9.30 16.53
C VAL A 74 -15.95 8.70 16.68
N GLN A 75 -15.28 8.90 17.82
CA GLN A 75 -13.96 8.33 18.09
C GLN A 75 -14.01 6.79 18.16
N GLU A 76 -15.03 6.22 18.79
CA GLU A 76 -15.26 4.77 18.83
C GLU A 76 -15.48 4.21 17.42
N ASN A 77 -16.39 4.81 16.66
CA ASN A 77 -16.66 4.43 15.26
C ASN A 77 -15.41 4.56 14.37
N LEU A 78 -14.58 5.58 14.61
CA LEU A 78 -13.34 5.77 13.87
C LEU A 78 -12.36 4.62 14.12
N ILE A 79 -12.19 4.19 15.38
CA ILE A 79 -11.31 3.08 15.75
C ILE A 79 -11.79 1.79 15.11
N GLU A 80 -13.10 1.53 15.13
CA GLU A 80 -13.68 0.37 14.46
C GLU A 80 -13.44 0.39 12.95
N ALA A 81 -13.74 1.52 12.29
CA ALA A 81 -13.54 1.67 10.85
C ALA A 81 -12.07 1.52 10.46
N GLN A 82 -11.16 2.10 11.24
CA GLN A 82 -9.71 1.94 11.07
C GLN A 82 -9.29 0.48 11.20
N THR A 83 -9.79 -0.23 12.21
CA THR A 83 -9.49 -1.65 12.41
C THR A 83 -10.00 -2.50 11.24
N ARG A 84 -11.22 -2.25 10.77
CA ARG A 84 -11.79 -2.90 9.58
C ARG A 84 -10.93 -2.65 8.34
N MET A 85 -10.51 -1.40 8.11
CA MET A 85 -9.61 -1.04 7.02
C MET A 85 -8.26 -1.77 7.10
N LYS A 86 -7.66 -1.85 8.28
CA LYS A 86 -6.38 -2.57 8.48
C LYS A 86 -6.52 -4.06 8.19
N ASN A 87 -7.59 -4.69 8.67
CA ASN A 87 -7.83 -6.11 8.45
C ASN A 87 -8.09 -6.41 6.97
N ALA A 88 -8.93 -5.61 6.31
CA ALA A 88 -9.18 -5.74 4.88
C ALA A 88 -7.90 -5.57 4.04
N GLN A 89 -7.03 -4.62 4.42
CA GLN A 89 -5.73 -4.46 3.78
C GLN A 89 -4.83 -5.69 3.98
N ALA A 90 -4.77 -6.23 5.20
CA ALA A 90 -3.98 -7.43 5.48
C ALA A 90 -4.51 -8.67 4.73
N GLU A 91 -5.84 -8.81 4.62
CA GLU A 91 -6.47 -9.88 3.83
C GLU A 91 -6.13 -9.75 2.35
N LYS A 92 -6.24 -8.53 1.79
CA LYS A 92 -5.84 -8.24 0.41
C LYS A 92 -4.36 -8.60 0.18
N ASP A 93 -3.47 -8.15 1.06
CA ASP A 93 -2.04 -8.41 0.94
C ASP A 93 -1.72 -9.91 1.04
N ALA A 94 -2.42 -10.64 1.91
CA ALA A 94 -2.28 -12.09 2.01
C ALA A 94 -2.79 -12.82 0.75
N MET A 95 -3.93 -12.39 0.18
CA MET A 95 -4.45 -12.95 -1.07
C MET A 95 -3.51 -12.69 -2.24
N GLU A 96 -2.95 -11.47 -2.34
CA GLU A 96 -1.97 -11.13 -3.37
C GLU A 96 -0.67 -11.94 -3.21
N ALA A 97 -0.17 -12.09 -1.99
CA ALA A 97 1.01 -12.90 -1.70
C ALA A 97 0.79 -14.38 -2.06
N ALA A 98 -0.38 -14.94 -1.70
CA ALA A 98 -0.74 -16.31 -2.07
C ALA A 98 -0.85 -16.48 -3.59
N ARG A 99 -1.44 -15.52 -4.30
CA ARG A 99 -1.50 -15.54 -5.77
C ARG A 99 -0.11 -15.49 -6.39
N ARG A 100 0.75 -14.57 -5.94
CA ARG A 100 2.13 -14.45 -6.44
C ARG A 100 2.93 -15.74 -6.20
N ALA A 101 2.81 -16.34 -5.01
CA ALA A 101 3.45 -17.61 -4.72
C ALA A 101 2.95 -18.76 -5.64
N GLY A 102 1.65 -18.77 -5.95
CA GLY A 102 1.07 -19.70 -6.92
C GLY A 102 1.53 -19.43 -8.36
N ASP A 103 1.70 -18.18 -8.76
CA ASP A 103 2.25 -17.79 -10.05
C ASP A 103 3.73 -18.20 -10.18
N ASP A 104 4.53 -17.95 -9.15
CA ASP A 104 5.95 -18.32 -9.09
C ASP A 104 6.15 -19.84 -9.17
N ALA A 105 5.32 -20.61 -8.45
CA ALA A 105 5.36 -22.09 -8.50
C ALA A 105 5.07 -22.65 -9.91
N ARG A 106 4.32 -21.90 -10.72
CA ARG A 106 3.91 -22.24 -12.08
C ARG A 106 4.79 -21.63 -13.17
N THR A 107 5.70 -20.74 -12.77
CA THR A 107 6.60 -20.04 -13.67
C THR A 107 7.66 -20.98 -14.20
N CYS A 108 7.77 -21.07 -15.51
CA CYS A 108 8.79 -21.88 -16.16
C CYS A 108 10.18 -21.29 -15.86
N PRO A 109 11.12 -22.06 -15.26
CA PRO A 109 12.45 -21.55 -14.95
C PRO A 109 13.32 -21.35 -16.20
N SER A 110 12.89 -21.85 -17.37
CA SER A 110 13.62 -21.74 -18.63
C SER A 110 13.24 -20.51 -19.46
N CYS A 111 11.96 -20.10 -19.44
CA CYS A 111 11.47 -18.99 -20.27
C CYS A 111 10.65 -17.93 -19.52
N GLY A 112 10.28 -18.17 -18.26
CA GLY A 112 9.47 -17.24 -17.45
C GLY A 112 7.95 -17.34 -17.67
N THR A 113 7.47 -18.19 -18.58
CA THR A 113 6.04 -18.36 -18.82
C THR A 113 5.34 -19.01 -17.61
N ILE A 114 4.26 -18.40 -17.10
CA ILE A 114 3.40 -19.01 -16.07
C ILE A 114 2.51 -20.07 -16.73
N ASN A 115 2.57 -21.31 -16.26
CA ASN A 115 1.82 -22.43 -16.84
C ASN A 115 0.61 -22.81 -15.96
N PRO A 116 -0.45 -23.44 -16.51
CA PRO A 116 -1.52 -24.01 -15.69
C PRO A 116 -1.02 -25.04 -14.68
N ASP A 117 -1.74 -25.19 -13.57
CA ASP A 117 -1.43 -26.21 -12.56
C ASP A 117 -1.42 -27.63 -13.15
N GLY A 118 -0.49 -28.46 -12.66
CA GLY A 118 -0.35 -29.85 -13.09
C GLY A 118 0.29 -30.05 -14.49
N THR A 119 0.72 -28.98 -15.15
CA THR A 119 1.45 -29.09 -16.43
C THR A 119 2.84 -29.71 -16.21
N LYS A 120 3.15 -30.78 -16.95
CA LYS A 120 4.45 -31.48 -16.87
C LYS A 120 5.54 -30.85 -17.76
N PHE A 121 5.12 -30.09 -18.76
CA PHE A 121 5.98 -29.41 -19.71
C PHE A 121 5.45 -27.99 -19.92
N CYS A 122 6.35 -27.04 -20.13
CA CYS A 122 6.00 -25.67 -20.44
C CYS A 122 5.28 -25.61 -21.78
N GLN A 123 4.13 -24.95 -21.82
CA GLN A 123 3.31 -24.84 -23.03
C GLN A 123 3.91 -23.91 -24.09
N ASP A 124 4.91 -23.11 -23.71
CA ASP A 124 5.56 -22.14 -24.60
C ASP A 124 6.92 -22.66 -25.11
N CYS A 125 7.82 -23.07 -24.21
CA CYS A 125 9.16 -23.52 -24.60
C CYS A 125 9.39 -25.05 -24.57
N GLY A 126 8.41 -25.85 -24.12
CA GLY A 126 8.51 -27.31 -24.04
C GLY A 126 9.38 -27.86 -22.91
N ALA A 127 10.02 -27.01 -22.09
CA ALA A 127 10.85 -27.46 -20.98
C ALA A 127 10.05 -28.24 -19.92
N LYS A 128 10.60 -29.32 -19.37
CA LYS A 128 9.95 -30.11 -18.32
C LYS A 128 9.84 -29.30 -17.02
N LEU A 129 8.62 -29.17 -16.49
CA LEU A 129 8.33 -28.46 -15.24
C LEU A 129 8.36 -29.43 -14.05
N GLY A 130 8.68 -28.94 -12.86
CA GLY A 130 8.72 -29.75 -11.63
C GLY A 130 9.86 -30.79 -11.58
N ALA A 131 10.85 -30.70 -12.46
CA ALA A 131 12.03 -31.57 -12.41
C ALA A 131 12.93 -31.19 -11.22
N VAL A 132 13.04 -32.09 -10.25
CA VAL A 132 14.01 -31.95 -9.15
C VAL A 132 15.41 -32.02 -9.75
N LYS A 133 16.29 -31.06 -9.47
CA LYS A 133 17.68 -31.13 -9.93
C LYS A 133 18.53 -31.87 -8.90
N CYS A 134 19.48 -32.68 -9.37
CA CYS A 134 20.44 -33.34 -8.50
C CYS A 134 21.25 -32.30 -7.71
N ARG A 135 21.27 -32.42 -6.38
CA ARG A 135 22.00 -31.49 -5.50
C ARG A 135 23.52 -31.51 -5.72
N LYS A 136 24.06 -32.56 -6.36
CA LYS A 136 25.50 -32.73 -6.64
C LYS A 136 25.90 -32.29 -8.05
N CYS A 137 25.16 -32.71 -9.08
CA CYS A 137 25.56 -32.50 -10.48
C CYS A 137 24.58 -31.67 -11.31
N GLY A 138 23.44 -31.26 -10.75
CA GLY A 138 22.44 -30.45 -11.45
C GLY A 138 21.58 -31.20 -12.48
N ALA A 139 21.84 -32.49 -12.74
CA ALA A 139 21.04 -33.32 -13.65
C ALA A 139 19.56 -33.35 -13.24
N ALA A 140 18.65 -33.35 -14.22
CA ALA A 140 17.22 -33.47 -13.95
C ALA A 140 16.87 -34.86 -13.42
N LEU A 141 16.11 -34.91 -12.33
CA LEU A 141 15.67 -36.13 -11.67
C LEU A 141 14.16 -36.30 -11.83
N ALA A 142 13.70 -37.56 -11.83
CA ALA A 142 12.29 -37.86 -11.68
C ALA A 142 11.86 -37.64 -10.21
N SER A 143 10.61 -37.23 -9.99
CA SER A 143 10.03 -37.08 -8.66
C SER A 143 10.13 -38.41 -7.87
N GLY A 144 10.56 -38.36 -6.61
CA GLY A 144 10.73 -39.54 -5.75
C GLY A 144 12.04 -40.33 -5.97
N THR A 145 12.96 -39.83 -6.80
CA THR A 145 14.25 -40.50 -7.05
C THR A 145 15.17 -40.40 -5.83
N ARG A 146 15.55 -41.53 -5.23
CA ARG A 146 16.45 -41.59 -4.06
C ARG A 146 17.95 -41.48 -4.41
N PHE A 147 18.34 -41.77 -5.66
CA PHE A 147 19.72 -41.71 -6.14
C PHE A 147 19.78 -41.18 -7.56
N CYS A 148 20.72 -40.27 -7.84
CA CYS A 148 20.89 -39.71 -9.18
C CYS A 148 21.43 -40.76 -10.15
N GLY A 149 20.72 -41.01 -11.26
CA GLY A 149 21.15 -41.94 -12.30
C GLY A 149 22.41 -41.52 -13.06
N GLU A 150 22.72 -40.21 -13.10
CA GLU A 150 23.89 -39.67 -13.81
C GLU A 150 25.18 -39.72 -12.96
N CYS A 151 25.08 -39.44 -11.66
CA CYS A 151 26.27 -39.30 -10.79
C CYS A 151 26.29 -40.21 -9.56
N GLY A 152 25.27 -41.05 -9.37
CA GLY A 152 25.14 -41.98 -8.24
C GLY A 152 24.85 -41.33 -6.88
N ALA A 153 24.81 -40.00 -6.78
CA ALA A 153 24.63 -39.30 -5.51
C ALA A 153 23.23 -39.56 -4.93
N LYS A 154 23.16 -39.90 -3.64
CA LYS A 154 21.92 -40.00 -2.88
C LYS A 154 21.20 -38.63 -2.86
N GLN A 155 19.90 -38.65 -3.09
CA GLN A 155 19.01 -37.50 -3.03
C GLN A 155 18.07 -37.74 -1.85
N GLU A 156 18.39 -37.13 -0.72
CA GLU A 156 17.57 -37.21 0.48
C GLU A 156 16.30 -36.38 0.26
N GLU A 157 15.15 -36.90 0.73
CA GLU A 157 13.88 -36.16 0.78
C GLU A 157 14.05 -34.87 1.59
#